data_AF-A0A9E5UQR6-F1
#
_entry.id   AF-A0A9E5UQR6-F1
#
_cell.length_a   1.000
_cell.length_b   1.000
_cell.length_c   1.000
_cell.angle_alpha   90.00
_cell.angle_beta   90.00
_cell.angle_gamma   90.00
#
_symmetry.space_group_name_H-M   'P 1'
#
loop_
_entity.id
_entity.type
_entity.pdbx_description
1 polymer ?
#
loop_
_entity_poly.entity_id
_entity_poly.type
_entity_poly.pdbx_seq_one_letter_code
_entity_poly.pdbx_strand_id
1 'polypeptide(L)' 'MATSQEKIIAYYISRLRDKRPEVQREAIQGLEAIGAEAEEALEPLKALYESAAEEAIRRMAQLAAYNIFMAVKHRDEGQ' A
#
# COMPACT_ATOMS: atom_id res chain seq x y z
N MET A 1 -16.89 14.48 4.65
CA MET A 1 -15.51 15.02 4.77
C MET A 1 -14.59 13.83 4.95
N ALA A 2 -13.46 13.77 4.23
CA ALA A 2 -12.56 12.64 4.37
C ALA A 2 -11.96 12.59 5.79
N THR A 3 -11.93 11.40 6.39
CA THR A 3 -11.35 11.16 7.72
C THR A 3 -9.84 11.43 7.69
N SER A 4 -9.24 11.63 8.87
CA SER A 4 -7.79 11.78 8.97
C SER A 4 -7.04 10.56 8.42
N GLN A 5 -7.63 9.37 8.49
CA GLN A 5 -7.06 8.12 7.99
C GLN A 5 -7.10 8.03 6.47
N GLU A 6 -8.25 8.33 5.85
CA GLU A 6 -8.38 8.38 4.37
C GLU A 6 -7.37 9.37 3.75
N LYS A 7 -7.11 10.50 4.41
CA LYS A 7 -6.10 11.46 3.97
C LYS A 7 -4.68 10.89 4.04
N ILE A 8 -4.37 10.09 5.06
CA ILE A 8 -3.06 9.44 5.21
C ILE A 8 -2.89 8.33 4.15
N ILE A 9 -3.93 7.55 3.87
CA ILE A 9 -3.90 6.52 2.83
C ILE A 9 -3.67 7.18 1.46
N ALA A 10 -4.45 8.22 1.13
CA ALA A 10 -4.27 8.97 -0.11
C ALA A 10 -2.87 9.60 -0.22
N TYR A 11 -2.33 10.11 0.90
CA TYR A 11 -0.96 10.60 0.96
C TYR A 11 0.03 9.49 0.58
N TYR A 12 0.00 8.32 1.21
CA TYR A 12 0.94 7.25 0.88
C TYR A 12 0.75 6.69 -0.54
N ILE A 13 -0.49 6.55 -1.03
CA ILE A 13 -0.75 6.14 -2.41
C ILE A 13 -0.07 7.10 -3.40
N SER A 14 -0.14 8.41 -3.17
CA SER A 14 0.52 9.39 -4.04
C SER A 14 2.05 9.24 -4.07
N ARG A 15 2.65 8.77 -2.96
CA ARG A 15 4.09 8.64 -2.79
C ARG A 15 4.66 7.36 -3.40
N LEU A 16 3.83 6.36 -3.70
CA LEU A 16 4.23 5.18 -4.50
C LEU A 16 4.78 5.56 -5.88
N ARG A 17 4.38 6.73 -6.42
CA ARG A 17 4.83 7.26 -7.71
C ARG A 17 6.06 8.17 -7.62
N ASP A 18 6.63 8.38 -6.43
CA ASP A 18 7.87 9.16 -6.29
C ASP A 18 9.02 8.42 -6.99
N LYS A 19 9.97 9.18 -7.54
CA LYS A 19 11.14 8.62 -8.24
C LYS A 19 12.19 8.05 -7.29
N ARG A 20 12.13 8.48 -6.03
CA ARG A 20 13.06 8.09 -4.98
C ARG A 20 12.67 6.75 -4.36
N PRO A 21 13.50 5.72 -4.44
CA PRO A 21 13.21 4.41 -3.87
C PRO A 21 12.90 4.46 -2.38
N GLU A 22 13.60 5.31 -1.61
CA GLU A 22 13.35 5.50 -0.18
C GLU A 22 11.94 5.98 0.12
N VAL A 23 11.40 6.90 -0.70
CA VAL A 23 10.03 7.38 -0.55
C VAL A 23 9.02 6.30 -0.90
N GLN A 24 9.29 5.51 -1.93
CA GLN A 24 8.44 4.38 -2.29
C GLN A 24 8.40 3.34 -1.15
N ARG A 25 9.54 3.05 -0.51
CA ARG A 25 9.61 2.14 0.65
C ARG A 25 8.78 2.64 1.82
N GLU A 26 8.93 3.91 2.19
CA GLU A 26 8.13 4.53 3.26
C GLU A 26 6.63 4.46 2.95
N ALA A 27 6.25 4.71 1.70
CA ALA A 27 4.85 4.64 1.26
C ALA A 27 4.29 3.21 1.37
N ILE A 28 5.04 2.21 0.91
CA ILE A 28 4.64 0.80 1.00
C ILE A 28 4.46 0.40 2.48
N GLN A 29 5.43 0.71 3.33
CA GLN A 29 5.38 0.37 4.75
C GLN A 29 4.24 1.08 5.48
N GLY A 30 3.99 2.35 5.15
CA GLY A 30 2.88 3.12 5.71
C GLY A 30 1.53 2.51 5.38
N LEU A 31 1.31 2.10 4.12
CA LEU A 31 0.08 1.45 3.68
C LEU A 31 -0.11 0.08 4.33
N GLU A 32 0.95 -0.72 4.39
CA GLU A 32 0.93 -2.02 5.05
C GLU A 32 0.58 -1.90 6.55
N ALA A 33 1.15 -0.92 7.25
CA ALA A 33 0.89 -0.68 8.67
C ALA A 33 -0.53 -0.21 8.96
N ILE A 34 -1.20 0.44 8.00
CA ILE A 34 -2.61 0.82 8.11
C ILE A 34 -3.50 -0.42 8.05
N GLY A 35 -3.13 -1.43 7.25
CA GLY A 35 -3.84 -2.71 7.21
C GLY A 35 -5.12 -2.66 6.36
N ALA A 36 -6.22 -3.22 6.88
CA ALA A 36 -7.43 -3.49 6.10
C ALA A 36 -8.09 -2.22 5.54
N GLU A 37 -7.92 -1.08 6.21
CA GLU A 37 -8.46 0.20 5.77
C GLU A 37 -7.71 0.76 4.55
N ALA A 38 -6.50 0.27 4.25
CA ALA A 38 -5.74 0.63 3.05
C ALA A 38 -6.10 -0.23 1.82
N GLU A 39 -7.29 -0.84 1.79
CA GLU A 39 -7.77 -1.68 0.68
C GLU A 39 -7.70 -0.98 -0.69
N GLU A 40 -7.97 0.34 -0.74
CA GLU A 40 -7.86 1.13 -1.97
C GLU A 40 -6.43 1.21 -2.54
N ALA A 41 -5.42 0.83 -1.76
CA ALA A 41 -4.03 0.80 -2.20
C ALA A 41 -3.62 -0.48 -2.95
N LEU A 42 -4.48 -1.50 -3.02
CA LEU A 42 -4.15 -2.78 -3.68
C LEU A 42 -3.78 -2.60 -5.17
N GLU A 43 -4.58 -1.85 -5.93
CA GLU A 43 -4.29 -1.57 -7.35
C GLU A 43 -3.05 -0.66 -7.53
N PRO A 44 -2.87 0.45 -6.76
CA PRO A 44 -1.62 1.20 -6.75
C PRO A 44 -0.36 0.38 -6.44
N LEU A 45 -0.43 -0.54 -5.46
CA LEU A 45 0.70 -1.42 -5.11
C LEU A 45 1.00 -2.41 -6.23
N LYS A 46 -0.02 -2.97 -6.89
CA LYS A 46 0.15 -3.80 -8.08
C LYS A 46 0.83 -3.04 -9.22
N ALA A 47 0.39 -1.81 -9.51
CA ALA A 47 1.01 -0.97 -10.53
C ALA A 47 2.48 -0.66 -10.20
N LEU A 48 2.80 -0.45 -8.92
CA LEU A 48 4.20 -0.29 -8.49
C LEU A 48 5.00 -1.58 -8.66
N TYR A 49 4.45 -2.75 -8.31
CA TYR A 49 5.10 -4.04 -8.54
C TYR A 49 5.45 -4.27 -10.02
N GLU A 50 4.56 -3.91 -10.94
CA GLU A 50 4.76 -4.08 -12.39
C GLU A 50 5.77 -3.09 -12.98
N SER A 51 5.87 -1.88 -12.42
CA SER A 51 6.66 -0.78 -13.00
C SER A 51 7.98 -0.48 -12.27
N ALA A 52 8.17 -0.95 -11.03
CA ALA A 52 9.34 -0.62 -10.24
C ALA A 52 10.63 -1.20 -10.86
N ALA A 53 11.63 -0.34 -11.02
CA ALA A 53 12.95 -0.73 -11.52
C ALA A 53 13.69 -1.64 -10.51
N GLU A 54 13.64 -1.29 -9.23
CA GLU A 54 14.31 -2.04 -8.17
C GLU A 54 13.51 -3.28 -7.76
N GLU A 55 14.19 -4.44 -7.75
CA GLU A 55 13.59 -5.70 -7.32
C GLU A 55 13.13 -5.67 -5.86
N ALA A 56 13.84 -4.93 -5.00
CA ALA A 56 13.45 -4.74 -3.61
C ALA A 56 12.07 -4.06 -3.50
N ILE A 57 11.82 -3.02 -4.32
CA ILE A 57 10.54 -2.31 -4.34
C ILE A 57 9.43 -3.22 -4.86
N ARG A 58 9.69 -4.02 -5.91
CA ARG A 58 8.72 -5.02 -6.40
C ARG A 58 8.31 -5.98 -5.28
N ARG A 59 9.29 -6.60 -4.61
CA ARG A 59 9.01 -7.54 -3.51
C ARG A 59 8.23 -6.89 -2.37
N MET A 60 8.61 -5.68 -1.98
CA MET A 60 7.90 -4.95 -0.92
C MET A 60 6.46 -4.64 -1.30
N ALA A 61 6.21 -4.16 -2.53
CA ALA A 61 4.86 -3.86 -3.00
C ALA A 61 3.97 -5.11 -3.04
N GLN A 62 4.52 -6.24 -3.49
CA GLN A 62 3.80 -7.52 -3.51
C GLN A 62 3.45 -8.01 -2.09
N LEU A 63 4.41 -7.97 -1.15
CA LEU A 63 4.19 -8.40 0.23
C LEU A 63 3.17 -7.51 0.94
N ALA A 64 3.27 -6.20 0.79
CA ALA A 64 2.32 -5.26 1.37
C ALA A 64 0.91 -5.48 0.81
N ALA A 65 0.76 -5.66 -0.51
CA ALA A 65 -0.53 -5.94 -1.13
C ALA A 65 -1.14 -7.25 -0.59
N TYR A 66 -0.33 -8.31 -0.44
CA TYR A 66 -0.78 -9.56 0.16
C TYR A 66 -1.24 -9.37 1.61
N ASN A 67 -0.46 -8.67 2.43
CA ASN A 67 -0.78 -8.45 3.84
C ASN A 67 -2.05 -7.61 4.02
N ILE A 68 -2.23 -6.56 3.21
CA ILE A 68 -3.47 -5.76 3.19
C ILE A 68 -4.66 -6.63 2.76
N PHE A 69 -4.52 -7.41 1.69
CA PHE A 69 -5.59 -8.32 1.23
C PHE A 69 -5.98 -9.32 2.33
N MET A 70 -5.02 -9.92 3.02
CA MET A 70 -5.28 -10.83 4.13
C MET A 70 -5.97 -10.11 5.31
N ALA A 71 -5.58 -8.86 5.60
CA ALA A 71 -6.23 -8.05 6.63
C ALA A 71 -7.69 -7.73 6.28
N VAL A 72 -7.97 -7.36 5.02
CA VAL A 72 -9.33 -7.17 4.49
C VAL A 72 -10.14 -8.45 4.63
N LYS A 73 -9.58 -9.58 4.18
CA LYS A 73 -10.25 -10.88 4.30
C LYS A 73 -10.61 -11.22 5.74
N HIS A 74 -9.69 -11.05 6.69
CA HIS A 74 -9.98 -11.32 8.10
C HIS A 74 -11.01 -10.34 8.71
N ARG A 75 -11.03 -9.08 8.28
CA ARG A 75 -12.06 -8.11 8.68
C ARG A 75 -13.44 -8.58 8.23
N ASP A 76 -13.54 -9.05 6.99
CA ASP A 76 -14.82 -9.44 6.37
C ASP A 76 -15.30 -10.81 6.85
N GLU A 77 -14.40 -11.73 7.23
CA GLU A 77 -14.73 -13.03 7.86
C GLU A 77 -15.08 -12.92 9.35
N GLY A 78 -14.68 -11.83 10.02
CA GLY A 78 -14.96 -11.55 11.43
C GLY A 78 -16.27 -10.79 11.69
N GLN A 79 -17.06 -10.52 10.64
CA GLN A 79 -18.39 -9.92 10.69
C GLN A 79 -19.49 -10.98 10.48
#